data_AF-A0A1H4J443-F1
#
_entry.id   AF-A0A1H4J443-F1
#
_cell.length_a   1.000
_cell.length_b   1.000
_cell.length_c   1.000
_cell.angle_alpha   90.00
_cell.angle_beta   90.00
_cell.angle_gamma   90.00
#
_symmetry.space_group_name_H-M   'P 1'
#
loop_
_entity.id
_entity.type
_entity.pdbx_description
1 polymer ?
#
loop_
_entity_poly.entity_id
_entity_poly.type
_entity_poly.pdbx_seq_one_letter_code
_entity_poly.pdbx_strand_id
1 'polypeptide(L)' 'MPLIPDIDAFEERAAIMQYDGGLSRSLAEDRAAQAQGFRDAEHFREILADYVVTRRLGGGND' A
#
# COMPACT_ATOMS: atom_id res chain seq x y z
N MET A 1 0.21 8.48 14.70
CA MET A 1 -0.54 8.96 13.51
C MET A 1 -0.99 7.71 12.77
N PRO A 2 -2.25 7.60 12.32
CA PRO A 2 -2.66 6.46 11.50
C PRO A 2 -1.82 6.45 10.21
N LEU A 3 -1.32 5.27 9.83
CA LEU A 3 -0.60 5.11 8.57
C LEU A 3 -1.59 5.35 7.43
N ILE A 4 -1.35 6.40 6.63
CA ILE A 4 -2.11 6.64 5.40
C ILE A 4 -1.38 5.86 4.29
N PRO A 5 -2.02 4.88 3.65
CA PRO A 5 -1.39 4.10 2.59
C PRO A 5 -1.15 4.98 1.37
N ASP A 6 0.10 5.01 0.90
CA ASP A 6 0.50 5.70 -0.33
C ASP A 6 0.52 4.68 -1.48
N ILE A 7 -0.53 4.71 -2.31
CA ILE A 7 -0.72 3.71 -3.36
C ILE A 7 0.33 3.87 -4.46
N ASP A 8 0.58 5.10 -4.93
CA ASP A 8 1.55 5.37 -5.98
C ASP A 8 2.97 4.92 -5.58
N ALA A 9 3.39 5.26 -4.36
CA ALA A 9 4.71 4.85 -3.86
C ALA A 9 4.82 3.33 -3.62
N PHE A 10 3.71 2.66 -3.29
CA PHE A 10 3.64 1.21 -3.18
C PHE A 10 3.82 0.54 -4.55
N GLU A 11 3.05 0.98 -5.55
CA GLU A 11 3.07 0.41 -6.90
C GLU A 11 4.40 0.65 -7.61
N GLU A 12 4.96 1.86 -7.50
CA GLU A 12 6.27 2.19 -8.08
C GLU A 12 7.38 1.30 -7.49
N ARG A 13 7.44 1.15 -6.18
CA ARG A 13 8.45 0.30 -5.53
C ARG A 13 8.26 -1.17 -5.86
N ALA A 14 7.02 -1.66 -5.86
CA ALA A 14 6.75 -3.04 -6.24
C ALA A 14 7.18 -3.31 -7.68
N ALA A 15 6.91 -2.38 -8.60
CA ALA A 15 7.33 -2.48 -10.00
C ALA A 15 8.87 -2.50 -10.12
N ILE A 16 9.58 -1.57 -9.48
CA ILE A 16 11.06 -1.54 -9.50
C ILE A 16 11.63 -2.86 -8.96
N MET A 17 11.15 -3.33 -7.80
CA MET A 17 11.67 -4.55 -7.19
C MET A 17 11.34 -5.81 -8.02
N GLN A 18 10.21 -5.84 -8.71
CA GLN A 18 9.83 -6.95 -9.58
C GLN A 18 10.65 -6.97 -10.88
N TYR A 19 10.67 -5.85 -11.61
CA TYR A 19 11.23 -5.80 -12.96
C TYR A 19 12.74 -5.56 -12.98
N ASP A 20 13.22 -4.64 -12.14
CA ASP A 20 14.65 -4.30 -12.07
C ASP A 20 15.36 -5.19 -11.05
N GLY A 21 14.69 -5.51 -9.94
CA GLY A 21 15.22 -6.35 -8.86
C GLY A 21 15.04 -7.86 -9.07
N GLY A 22 14.24 -8.28 -10.05
CA GLY A 22 13.97 -9.69 -10.36
C GLY A 22 13.20 -10.45 -9.27
N LEU A 23 12.56 -9.75 -8.33
CA LEU A 23 11.74 -10.40 -7.30
C LEU A 23 10.43 -10.91 -7.90
N SER A 24 9.89 -11.98 -7.31
CA SER A 24 8.49 -12.33 -7.57
C SER A 24 7.58 -11.20 -7.09
N ARG A 25 6.48 -10.97 -7.82
CA ARG A 25 5.49 -9.92 -7.52
C ARG A 25 5.09 -9.88 -6.05
N SER A 26 4.73 -11.02 -5.44
CA SER A 26 4.32 -11.07 -4.03
C SER A 26 5.41 -10.56 -3.08
N LEU A 27 6.66 -10.93 -3.31
CA LEU A 27 7.77 -10.48 -2.47
C LEU A 27 8.08 -8.99 -2.70
N ALA A 28 7.95 -8.50 -3.93
CA ALA A 28 8.10 -7.08 -4.25
C ALA A 28 7.03 -6.24 -3.55
N GLU A 29 5.78 -6.67 -3.60
CA GLU A 29 4.65 -6.04 -2.90
C GLU A 29 4.86 -6.04 -1.37
N ASP A 30 5.31 -7.15 -0.78
CA ASP A 30 5.59 -7.21 0.66
C ASP A 30 6.69 -6.24 1.09
N ARG A 31 7.76 -6.13 0.30
CA ARG A 31 8.85 -5.18 0.56
C ARG A 31 8.42 -3.74 0.34
N ALA A 32 7.55 -3.47 -0.62
CA ALA A 32 6.96 -2.14 -0.83
C ALA A 32 6.07 -1.72 0.34
N ALA A 33 5.26 -2.63 0.88
CA ALA A 33 4.45 -2.40 2.08
C ALA A 33 5.33 -2.16 3.33
N GLN A 34 6.35 -2.99 3.54
CA GLN A 34 7.30 -2.83 4.65
C GLN A 34 8.03 -1.48 4.60
N ALA A 35 8.32 -0.96 3.40
CA ALA A 35 8.95 0.34 3.25
C ALA A 35 8.08 1.52 3.72
N GLN A 36 6.76 1.34 3.76
CA GLN A 36 5.83 2.33 4.31
C GLN A 36 5.49 2.08 5.79
N GLY A 37 6.09 1.05 6.41
CA GLY A 37 5.86 0.69 7.81
C GLY A 37 4.73 -0.31 8.05
N PHE A 38 4.17 -0.92 6.99
CA PHE A 38 3.23 -2.03 7.13
C PHE A 38 3.97 -3.35 7.36
N ARG A 39 3.23 -4.41 7.71
CA ARG A 39 3.81 -5.73 7.97
C ARG A 39 4.17 -6.42 6.66
N ASP A 40 3.26 -6.34 5.70
CA ASP A 40 3.25 -7.02 4.42
C ASP A 40 2.16 -6.41 3.53
N ALA A 41 2.04 -6.88 2.30
CA ALA A 41 1.09 -6.34 1.34
C ALA A 41 -0.38 -6.62 1.72
N GLU A 42 -0.66 -7.64 2.52
CA GLU A 42 -2.01 -7.90 3.04
C GLU A 42 -2.40 -6.83 4.05
N HIS A 43 -1.53 -6.54 5.03
CA HIS A 43 -1.77 -5.49 6.01
C HIS A 43 -1.92 -4.10 5.34
N PHE A 44 -1.15 -3.80 4.29
CA PHE A 44 -1.34 -2.58 3.49
C PHE A 44 -2.75 -2.50 2.89
N ARG A 45 -3.24 -3.59 2.28
CA ARG A 45 -4.56 -3.63 1.64
C ARG A 45 -5.71 -3.53 2.64
N GLU A 46 -5.58 -4.15 3.81
CA GLU A 46 -6.56 -4.04 4.89
C GLU A 46 -6.73 -2.59 5.35
N ILE A 47 -5.61 -1.90 5.60
CA ILE A 47 -5.63 -0.48 5.99
C ILE A 47 -6.12 0.40 4.85
N LEU A 48 -5.78 0.09 3.60
CA LEU A 48 -6.29 0.82 2.43
C LEU A 48 -7.80 0.70 2.29
N ALA A 49 -8.36 -0.49 2.50
CA ALA A 49 -9.80 -0.71 2.47
C ALA A 49 -10.51 0.11 3.55
N ASP A 50 -10.00 0.10 4.78
CA ASP A 50 -10.52 0.90 5.89
C ASP A 50 -10.43 2.41 5.57
N TYR A 51 -9.26 2.87 5.10
CA TYR A 51 -9.01 4.26 4.75
C TYR A 51 -9.97 4.79 3.68
N VAL A 52 -10.21 4.01 2.60
CA VAL A 52 -11.13 4.38 1.53
C VAL A 52 -12.56 4.46 2.04
N VAL A 53 -12.97 3.53 2.92
CA VAL A 53 -14.31 3.54 3.54
C VAL A 53 -14.46 4.77 4.45
N THR A 54 -13.50 5.04 5.33
CA THR A 54 -13.54 6.21 6.22
C THR A 54 -13.52 7.52 5.43
N ARG A 55 -12.71 7.65 4.38
CA ARG A 55 -12.69 8.84 3.51
C ARG A 55 -14.03 9.03 2.80
N ARG A 56 -14.69 7.95 2.35
CA ARG A 56 -16.01 8.00 1.70
C ARG A 56 -17.13 8.37 2.66
N LEU A 57 -17.05 7.96 3.93
CA LEU A 57 -18.02 8.30 4.97
C LEU A 57 -17.80 9.70 5.56
N GLY A 58 -16.55 10.18 5.59
CA GLY A 58 -16.20 11.53 6.04
C GLY A 58 -16.34 12.62 4.98
N GLY A 59 -16.49 12.26 3.70
CA GLY A 59 -16.65 13.18 2.56
C GLY A 59 -18.09 13.46 2.13
N GLY A 60 -19.09 12.99 2.88
CA GLY A 60 -20.50 13.27 2.62
C GLY A 60 -20.95 14.64 3.11
N ASN A 61 -20.37 15.73 2.57
CA ASN A 61 -20.99 17.05 2.41
C ASN A 61 -20.01 17.99 1.68
N ASP A 62 -19.98 17.94 0.34
CA ASP A 62 -20.09 19.10 -0.56
C ASP A 62 -20.42 18.59 -1.98
#